data_AF-A0A3D0DK25-F1
#
_entry.id   AF-A0A3D0DK25-F1
#
_cell.length_a   1.000
_cell.length_b   1.000
_cell.length_c   1.000
_cell.angle_alpha   90.00
_cell.angle_beta   90.00
_cell.angle_gamma   90.00
#
_symmetry.space_group_name_H-M   'P 1'
#
loop_
_entity.id
_entity.type
_entity.pdbx_description
1 polymer ?
#
loop_
_entity_poly.entity_id
_entity_poly.type
_entity_poly.pdbx_seq_one_letter_code
_entity_poly.pdbx_strand_id
1 'polypeptide(L)'
;MITYMKTSILFDKKTNKITRIIMIISGICSIIYLALLVLPERITDNLDSLIVPVVLVGNAMFPVFLISFFVYINSAVYLKRLENNTFKVPDKKSDYNNNLENLPRTEIVENRYANDSNIAFYISLVVYIIFLVLDIIYLITWDKYEKGAMALFIALIIGHFIYMVIGLLLRRQRNTDEYVDDVDIKNGKKTRMSLVRFITLLLVLGLLGAFSVATAHTMTRYIYKSRNGSYDKTIDYFKSKATMSVTSPNLKDGVWDSVITNTDAGSNMSPEISFDKVEGAKYYVVYMVDESANNWVHWIVTNVDETTLPLGANKDKYAEDNNFKYIGPYPPAGSGNHTYTIYVYAMKDKPDSSTEYQFDEPFLTGMDMYYSRLNISKYGKINEYGNVLAYGYISGTYSR
;
A
#
# COMPACT_ATOMS: atom_id res chain seq x y z
N MET A 1 46.47 -36.69 0.11
CA MET A 1 45.31 -37.22 0.84
C MET A 1 44.07 -36.58 0.23
N ILE A 2 43.46 -37.25 -0.76
CA ILE A 2 42.33 -36.70 -1.52
C ILE A 2 41.10 -36.88 -0.64
N THR A 3 40.59 -35.78 -0.08
CA THR A 3 39.30 -35.76 0.61
C THR A 3 38.24 -36.06 -0.45
N TYR A 4 37.84 -37.33 -0.56
CA TYR A 4 36.68 -37.74 -1.34
C TYR A 4 35.53 -36.81 -0.97
N MET A 5 35.02 -36.02 -1.92
CA MET A 5 33.81 -35.23 -1.72
C MET A 5 32.68 -36.20 -1.39
N LYS A 6 32.34 -36.27 -0.09
CA LYS A 6 31.38 -37.22 0.46
C LYS A 6 30.03 -37.07 -0.27
N THR A 7 29.60 -38.11 -0.97
CA THR A 7 28.30 -38.16 -1.66
C THR A 7 27.19 -38.18 -0.61
N SER A 8 26.65 -37.02 -0.21
CA SER A 8 25.77 -36.95 0.96
C SER A 8 24.30 -37.24 0.65
N ILE A 9 23.62 -37.91 1.56
CA ILE A 9 22.15 -38.06 1.54
C ILE A 9 21.53 -36.70 1.89
N LEU A 10 20.82 -36.08 0.94
CA LEU A 10 20.22 -34.75 1.13
C LEU A 10 19.09 -34.78 2.17
N PHE A 11 18.10 -35.64 1.97
CA PHE A 11 16.90 -35.75 2.82
C PHE A 11 16.57 -37.20 3.18
N ASP A 12 15.84 -37.39 4.28
CA ASP A 12 15.27 -38.66 4.72
C ASP A 12 13.77 -38.48 5.08
N LYS A 13 13.05 -39.58 5.35
CA LYS A 13 11.62 -39.49 5.70
C LYS A 13 11.39 -38.67 6.98
N LYS A 14 12.30 -38.74 7.96
CA LYS A 14 12.23 -37.94 9.20
C LYS A 14 12.24 -36.44 8.89
N THR A 15 13.17 -35.99 8.06
CA THR A 15 13.32 -34.59 7.66
C THR A 15 12.09 -34.12 6.91
N ASN A 16 11.62 -34.89 5.90
CA ASN A 16 10.41 -34.56 5.16
C ASN A 16 9.19 -34.43 6.09
N LYS A 17 9.03 -35.35 7.06
CA LYS A 17 7.93 -35.30 8.05
C LYS A 17 8.00 -34.05 8.92
N ILE A 18 9.19 -33.70 9.44
CA ILE A 18 9.38 -32.50 10.26
C ILE A 18 9.06 -31.24 9.46
N THR A 19 9.62 -31.11 8.24
CA THR A 19 9.38 -29.94 7.40
C THR A 19 7.90 -29.80 7.02
N ARG A 20 7.20 -30.92 6.76
CA ARG A 20 5.76 -30.92 6.50
C ARG A 20 4.97 -30.33 7.67
N ILE A 21 5.32 -30.70 8.91
CA ILE A 21 4.66 -30.18 10.11
C ILE A 21 4.90 -28.67 10.24
N ILE A 22 6.14 -28.21 10.09
CA ILE A 22 6.49 -26.78 10.14
C ILE A 22 5.72 -25.99 9.06
N MET A 23 5.68 -26.51 7.84
CA MET A 23 4.96 -25.91 6.72
C MET A 23 3.45 -25.78 7.01
N ILE A 24 2.81 -26.82 7.56
CA ILE A 24 1.38 -26.77 7.89
C ILE A 24 1.12 -25.73 8.99
N ILE A 25 1.91 -25.73 10.07
CA ILE A 25 1.72 -24.80 11.20
C ILE A 25 1.90 -23.35 10.72
N SER A 26 3.02 -23.05 10.05
CA SER A 26 3.30 -21.71 9.54
C SER A 26 2.31 -21.26 8.46
N GLY A 27 1.81 -22.19 7.63
CA GLY A 27 0.77 -21.93 6.64
C GLY A 27 -0.58 -21.54 7.27
N ILE A 28 -1.00 -22.24 8.32
CA ILE A 28 -2.23 -21.89 9.08
C ILE A 28 -2.12 -20.47 9.66
N CYS A 29 -1.00 -20.15 10.31
CA CYS A 29 -0.76 -18.80 10.83
C CYS A 29 -0.79 -17.73 9.72
N SER A 30 -0.22 -18.04 8.55
CA SER A 30 -0.20 -17.14 7.39
C SER A 30 -1.59 -16.90 6.81
N ILE A 31 -2.45 -17.93 6.76
CA ILE A 31 -3.83 -17.80 6.27
C ILE A 31 -4.66 -16.94 7.23
N ILE A 32 -4.54 -17.17 8.55
CA ILE A 32 -5.22 -16.36 9.56
C ILE A 32 -4.81 -14.89 9.42
N TYR A 33 -3.51 -14.63 9.24
CA TYR A 33 -2.99 -13.29 9.00
C TYR A 33 -3.59 -12.64 7.75
N LEU A 34 -3.59 -13.34 6.61
CA LEU A 34 -4.16 -12.83 5.36
C LEU A 34 -5.66 -12.58 5.48
N ALA A 35 -6.41 -13.42 6.21
CA ALA A 35 -7.84 -13.22 6.42
C ALA A 35 -8.13 -11.96 7.25
N LEU A 36 -7.33 -11.69 8.28
CA LEU A 36 -7.47 -10.50 9.12
C LEU A 36 -7.18 -9.20 8.35
N LEU A 37 -6.23 -9.22 7.41
CA LEU A 37 -5.93 -8.05 6.56
C LEU A 37 -7.09 -7.62 5.67
N VAL A 38 -8.06 -8.49 5.42
CA VAL A 38 -9.19 -8.23 4.51
C VAL A 38 -10.49 -7.96 5.28
N LEU A 39 -10.46 -8.00 6.63
CA LEU A 39 -11.64 -7.68 7.42
C LEU A 39 -11.97 -6.18 7.37
N PRO A 40 -13.27 -5.80 7.33
CA PRO A 40 -13.70 -4.40 7.39
C PRO A 40 -13.30 -3.70 8.70
N GLU A 41 -12.96 -2.41 8.64
CA GLU A 41 -12.55 -1.59 9.79
C GLU A 41 -13.52 -1.68 10.99
N ARG A 42 -14.83 -1.71 10.73
CA ARG A 42 -15.87 -1.83 11.76
C ARG A 42 -15.78 -3.12 12.61
N ILE A 43 -15.13 -4.17 12.09
CA ILE A 43 -14.88 -5.42 12.81
C ILE A 43 -13.55 -5.35 13.58
N THR A 44 -12.56 -4.62 13.05
CA THR A 44 -11.23 -4.51 13.65
C THR A 44 -11.18 -3.60 14.87
N ASP A 45 -12.03 -2.57 14.94
CA ASP A 45 -12.07 -1.62 16.07
C ASP A 45 -12.32 -2.30 17.43
N ASN A 46 -13.02 -3.44 17.45
CA ASN A 46 -13.26 -4.22 18.68
C ASN A 46 -12.13 -5.22 19.02
N LEU A 47 -11.10 -5.31 18.19
CA LEU A 47 -10.05 -6.33 18.24
C LEU A 47 -8.63 -5.75 18.31
N ASP A 48 -8.48 -4.44 18.53
CA ASP A 48 -7.19 -3.71 18.48
C ASP A 48 -6.07 -4.36 19.31
N SER A 49 -6.38 -4.91 20.48
CA SER A 49 -5.40 -5.59 21.34
C SER A 49 -4.92 -6.95 20.80
N LEU A 50 -5.70 -7.60 19.95
CA LEU A 50 -5.41 -8.92 19.37
C LEU A 50 -4.84 -8.81 17.95
N ILE A 51 -5.20 -7.78 17.19
CA ILE A 51 -4.77 -7.59 15.80
C ILE A 51 -3.27 -7.40 15.71
N VAL A 52 -2.69 -6.53 16.55
CA VAL A 52 -1.26 -6.21 16.47
C VAL A 52 -0.37 -7.45 16.70
N PRO A 53 -0.58 -8.26 17.76
CA PRO A 53 0.15 -9.51 17.93
C PRO A 53 -0.03 -10.50 16.76
N VAL A 54 -1.25 -10.63 16.24
CA VAL A 54 -1.52 -11.60 15.15
C VAL A 54 -0.89 -11.16 13.83
N VAL A 55 -0.89 -9.86 13.53
CA VAL A 55 -0.19 -9.29 12.36
C VAL A 55 1.32 -9.47 12.48
N LEU A 56 1.90 -9.28 13.66
CA LEU A 56 3.33 -9.52 13.91
C LEU A 56 3.70 -10.99 13.73
N VAL A 57 2.93 -11.91 14.33
CA VAL A 57 3.15 -13.35 14.20
C VAL A 57 2.96 -13.80 12.74
N GLY A 58 1.91 -13.30 12.07
CA GLY A 58 1.64 -13.56 10.65
C GLY A 58 2.79 -13.17 9.73
N ASN A 59 3.31 -11.95 9.89
CA ASN A 59 4.46 -11.46 9.13
C ASN A 59 5.72 -12.31 9.35
N ALA A 60 5.97 -12.75 10.58
CA ALA A 60 7.11 -13.62 10.88
C ALA A 60 6.93 -15.05 10.34
N MET A 61 5.69 -15.57 10.34
CA MET A 61 5.41 -16.94 9.91
C MET A 61 5.33 -17.12 8.40
N PHE A 62 5.02 -16.07 7.63
CA PHE A 62 4.92 -16.18 6.17
C PHE A 62 6.26 -16.55 5.49
N PRO A 63 7.42 -15.93 5.81
CA PRO A 63 8.71 -16.39 5.30
C PRO A 63 9.04 -17.82 5.72
N VAL A 64 8.70 -18.21 6.96
CA VAL A 64 8.89 -19.57 7.46
C VAL A 64 8.06 -20.56 6.64
N PHE A 65 6.82 -20.20 6.29
CA PHE A 65 5.97 -20.99 5.41
C PHE A 65 6.60 -21.15 4.03
N LEU A 66 7.04 -20.07 3.37
CA LEU A 66 7.65 -20.17 2.03
C LEU A 66 8.91 -21.05 2.01
N ILE A 67 9.79 -20.89 3.00
CA ILE A 67 11.01 -21.68 3.12
C ILE A 67 10.68 -23.15 3.39
N SER A 68 9.82 -23.42 4.36
CA SER A 68 9.44 -24.79 4.71
C SER A 68 8.64 -25.48 3.60
N PHE A 69 7.80 -24.75 2.86
CA PHE A 69 7.12 -25.22 1.66
C PHE A 69 8.12 -25.66 0.59
N PHE A 70 9.11 -24.81 0.29
CA PHE A 70 10.17 -25.14 -0.66
C PHE A 70 10.95 -26.39 -0.23
N VAL A 71 11.39 -26.46 1.03
CA VAL A 71 12.15 -27.61 1.56
C VAL A 71 11.29 -28.89 1.59
N TYR A 72 10.00 -28.78 1.89
CA TYR A 72 9.08 -29.93 1.92
C TYR A 72 8.92 -30.53 0.53
N ILE A 73 8.60 -29.71 -0.48
CA ILE A 73 8.47 -30.20 -1.86
C ILE A 73 9.79 -30.76 -2.37
N ASN A 74 10.90 -30.06 -2.10
CA ASN A 74 12.24 -30.49 -2.48
C ASN A 74 12.59 -31.87 -1.87
N SER A 75 12.33 -32.06 -0.58
CA SER A 75 12.59 -33.34 0.09
C SER A 75 11.65 -34.45 -0.39
N ALA A 76 10.36 -34.17 -0.63
CA ALA A 76 9.41 -35.14 -1.16
C ALA A 76 9.84 -35.65 -2.54
N VAL A 77 10.23 -34.73 -3.43
CA VAL A 77 10.76 -35.05 -4.76
C VAL A 77 12.04 -35.88 -4.65
N TYR A 78 12.98 -35.49 -3.79
CA TYR A 78 14.22 -36.25 -3.60
C TYR A 78 13.96 -37.70 -3.17
N LEU A 79 13.10 -37.91 -2.17
CA LEU A 79 12.76 -39.24 -1.69
C LEU A 79 12.08 -40.08 -2.78
N LYS A 80 11.21 -39.45 -3.59
CA LYS A 80 10.59 -40.13 -4.74
C LYS A 80 11.60 -40.48 -5.81
N ARG A 81 12.62 -39.65 -6.02
CA ARG A 81 13.72 -39.93 -6.98
C ARG A 81 14.62 -41.05 -6.51
N LEU A 82 14.90 -41.16 -5.21
CA LEU A 82 15.59 -42.33 -4.64
C LEU A 82 14.81 -43.60 -4.94
N GLU A 83 13.51 -43.61 -4.66
CA GLU A 83 12.62 -44.74 -4.95
C GLU A 83 12.61 -45.10 -6.45
N ASN A 84 12.45 -44.11 -7.34
CA ASN A 84 12.45 -44.31 -8.79
C ASN A 84 13.80 -44.79 -9.33
N ASN A 85 14.90 -44.51 -8.64
CA ASN A 85 16.24 -45.02 -8.96
C ASN A 85 16.54 -46.33 -8.23
N THR A 86 15.53 -46.96 -7.62
CA THR A 86 15.59 -48.24 -6.92
C THR A 86 16.45 -48.27 -5.65
N PHE A 87 16.72 -47.09 -5.08
CA PHE A 87 17.31 -46.99 -3.76
C PHE A 87 16.26 -47.27 -2.67
N LYS A 88 16.71 -47.91 -1.58
CA LYS A 88 15.92 -47.99 -0.34
C LYS A 88 15.81 -46.59 0.27
N VAL A 89 14.60 -46.03 0.34
CA VAL A 89 14.38 -44.70 0.93
C VAL A 89 14.70 -44.71 2.43
N PRO A 90 15.66 -43.89 2.92
CA PRO A 90 16.07 -43.92 4.32
C PRO A 90 15.01 -43.29 5.24
N ASP A 91 14.71 -43.95 6.36
CA ASP A 91 13.89 -43.35 7.42
C ASP A 91 14.69 -42.27 8.17
N LYS A 92 15.96 -42.57 8.47
CA LYS A 92 16.97 -41.61 8.96
C LYS A 92 18.26 -41.77 8.17
N LYS A 93 18.83 -40.66 7.68
CA LYS A 93 20.10 -40.67 6.92
C LYS A 93 21.34 -40.99 7.77
N SER A 94 21.26 -40.80 9.09
CA SER A 94 22.31 -41.16 10.04
C SER A 94 22.64 -42.65 10.00
N ASP A 95 21.64 -43.49 9.74
CA ASP A 95 21.76 -44.94 9.77
C ASP A 95 22.65 -45.46 8.63
N TYR A 96 22.89 -44.61 7.62
CA TYR A 96 23.74 -44.86 6.46
C TYR A 96 24.98 -43.95 6.46
N ASN A 97 25.40 -43.43 7.63
CA ASN A 97 26.53 -42.51 7.78
C ASN A 97 26.41 -41.22 6.95
N ASN A 98 25.18 -40.81 6.61
CA ASN A 98 24.87 -39.72 5.69
C ASN A 98 25.52 -39.86 4.30
N ASN A 99 25.89 -41.07 3.87
CA ASN A 99 26.52 -41.32 2.57
C ASN A 99 25.55 -42.04 1.64
N LEU A 100 25.33 -41.48 0.44
CA LEU A 100 24.47 -42.01 -0.60
C LEU A 100 24.94 -43.39 -1.09
N GLU A 101 26.26 -43.62 -1.12
CA GLU A 101 26.85 -44.90 -1.54
C GLU A 101 26.52 -46.06 -0.60
N ASN A 102 26.18 -45.76 0.66
CA ASN A 102 25.79 -46.77 1.64
C ASN A 102 24.32 -47.18 1.51
N LEU A 103 23.53 -46.52 0.65
CA LEU A 103 22.13 -46.86 0.45
C LEU A 103 21.99 -48.07 -0.49
N PRO A 104 21.29 -49.14 -0.06
CA PRO A 104 21.03 -50.28 -0.93
C PRO A 104 20.26 -49.86 -2.19
N ARG A 105 20.67 -50.40 -3.35
CA ARG A 105 20.03 -50.19 -4.66
C ARG A 105 19.86 -51.53 -5.36
N THR A 106 18.70 -51.80 -5.95
CA THR A 106 18.44 -53.08 -6.63
C THR A 106 18.95 -53.11 -8.07
N GLU A 107 18.90 -51.99 -8.79
CA GLU A 107 19.35 -51.89 -10.18
C GLU A 107 19.80 -50.48 -10.56
N ILE A 108 20.75 -50.38 -11.49
CA ILE A 108 21.19 -49.09 -12.04
C ILE A 108 20.22 -48.69 -13.14
N VAL A 109 19.51 -47.57 -12.92
CA VAL A 109 18.56 -46.98 -13.88
C VAL A 109 19.28 -45.88 -14.65
N GLU A 110 19.15 -45.90 -15.98
CA GLU A 110 19.73 -44.88 -16.85
C GLU A 110 19.01 -43.52 -16.67
N ASN A 111 19.82 -42.47 -16.51
CA ASN A 111 19.33 -41.15 -16.12
C ASN A 111 18.72 -40.37 -17.31
N ARG A 112 17.49 -39.85 -17.15
CA ARG A 112 16.71 -39.18 -18.22
C ARG A 112 16.59 -37.65 -18.09
N TYR A 113 17.23 -37.01 -17.11
CA TYR A 113 16.87 -35.64 -16.70
C TYR A 113 17.70 -34.51 -17.34
N ALA A 114 18.50 -34.78 -18.38
CA ALA A 114 19.28 -33.73 -19.04
C ALA A 114 18.40 -32.70 -19.79
N ASN A 115 17.22 -33.11 -20.27
CA ASN A 115 16.27 -32.23 -20.96
C ASN A 115 15.53 -31.27 -20.02
N ASP A 116 15.38 -31.62 -18.74
CA ASP A 116 14.72 -30.79 -17.73
C ASP A 116 15.38 -29.41 -17.59
N SER A 117 16.72 -29.35 -17.73
CA SER A 117 17.47 -28.10 -17.66
C SER A 117 17.13 -27.13 -18.80
N ASN A 118 16.84 -27.64 -20.00
CA ASN A 118 16.42 -26.80 -21.13
C ASN A 118 14.99 -26.27 -20.90
N ILE A 119 14.08 -27.14 -20.44
CA ILE A 119 12.70 -26.74 -20.14
C ILE A 119 12.71 -25.65 -19.07
N ALA A 120 13.47 -25.84 -17.99
CA ALA A 120 13.56 -24.86 -16.91
C ALA A 120 14.17 -23.52 -17.35
N PHE A 121 15.12 -23.53 -18.28
CA PHE A 121 15.65 -22.30 -18.89
C PHE A 121 14.54 -21.52 -19.61
N TYR A 122 13.75 -22.17 -20.47
CA TYR A 122 12.68 -21.50 -21.21
C TYR A 122 11.57 -20.99 -20.29
N ILE A 123 11.18 -21.75 -19.27
CA ILE A 123 10.21 -21.28 -18.26
C ILE A 123 10.74 -20.03 -17.54
N SER A 124 12.01 -20.03 -17.13
CA SER A 124 12.63 -18.87 -16.46
C SER A 124 12.66 -17.64 -17.37
N LEU A 125 12.90 -17.83 -18.67
CA LEU A 125 12.88 -16.76 -19.67
C LEU A 125 11.47 -16.18 -19.86
N VAL A 126 10.44 -17.03 -19.92
CA VAL A 126 9.04 -16.59 -20.01
C VAL A 126 8.65 -15.77 -18.77
N VAL A 127 9.00 -16.24 -17.58
CA VAL A 127 8.74 -15.51 -16.32
C VAL A 127 9.47 -14.15 -16.32
N TYR A 128 10.72 -14.10 -16.77
CA TYR A 128 11.46 -12.85 -16.92
C TYR A 128 10.74 -11.86 -17.85
N ILE A 129 10.26 -12.33 -19.01
CA ILE A 129 9.53 -11.49 -19.97
C ILE A 129 8.23 -10.96 -19.37
N ILE A 130 7.50 -11.78 -18.62
CA ILE A 130 6.27 -11.35 -17.93
C ILE A 130 6.58 -10.20 -16.98
N PHE A 131 7.60 -10.33 -16.13
CA PHE A 131 7.98 -9.26 -15.21
C PHE A 131 8.50 -8.02 -15.91
N LEU A 132 9.27 -8.17 -16.99
CA LEU A 132 9.71 -7.05 -17.80
C LEU A 132 8.53 -6.25 -18.37
N VAL A 133 7.47 -6.94 -18.83
CA VAL A 133 6.24 -6.28 -19.28
C VAL A 133 5.54 -5.54 -18.14
N LEU A 134 5.45 -6.15 -16.96
CA LEU A 134 4.86 -5.51 -15.77
C LEU A 134 5.64 -4.25 -15.35
N ASP A 135 6.98 -4.30 -15.38
CA ASP A 135 7.84 -3.18 -15.07
C ASP A 135 7.65 -2.03 -16.08
N ILE A 136 7.52 -2.36 -17.36
CA ILE A 136 7.22 -1.37 -18.42
C ILE A 136 5.83 -0.74 -18.21
N ILE A 137 4.82 -1.54 -17.86
CA ILE A 137 3.47 -1.04 -17.52
C ILE A 137 3.55 -0.09 -16.33
N TYR A 138 4.31 -0.43 -15.29
CA TYR A 138 4.56 0.45 -14.16
C TYR A 138 5.15 1.79 -14.61
N LEU A 139 6.21 1.77 -15.44
CA LEU A 139 6.84 2.99 -15.92
C LEU A 139 5.87 3.86 -16.74
N ILE A 140 5.18 3.27 -17.72
CA ILE A 140 4.18 3.99 -18.54
C ILE A 140 3.10 4.62 -17.67
N THR A 141 2.69 3.93 -16.61
CA THR A 141 1.65 4.39 -15.69
C THR A 141 2.10 5.62 -14.90
N TRP A 142 3.36 5.67 -14.44
CA TRP A 142 3.79 6.62 -13.43
C TRP A 142 4.79 7.68 -13.88
N ASP A 143 5.54 7.46 -14.97
CA ASP A 143 6.62 8.36 -15.42
C ASP A 143 6.15 9.81 -15.63
N LYS A 144 4.92 9.98 -16.16
CA LYS A 144 4.32 11.30 -16.35
C LYS A 144 3.92 12.01 -15.06
N TYR A 145 3.69 11.27 -13.98
CA TYR A 145 3.10 11.80 -12.74
C TYR A 145 4.14 11.97 -11.63
N GLU A 146 5.17 11.12 -11.59
CA GLU A 146 6.11 11.07 -10.47
C GLU A 146 7.54 10.86 -10.98
N LYS A 147 8.38 11.90 -10.85
CA LYS A 147 9.79 11.88 -11.31
C LYS A 147 10.63 10.76 -10.67
N GLY A 148 10.25 10.30 -9.47
CA GLY A 148 10.90 9.18 -8.78
C GLY A 148 10.56 7.80 -9.35
N ALA A 149 9.56 7.68 -10.23
CA ALA A 149 9.13 6.40 -10.79
C ALA A 149 10.25 5.70 -11.59
N MET A 150 11.11 6.46 -12.27
CA MET A 150 12.25 5.90 -13.01
C MET A 150 13.22 5.12 -12.10
N ALA A 151 13.48 5.60 -10.89
CA ALA A 151 14.40 4.94 -9.97
C ALA A 151 13.85 3.58 -9.49
N LEU A 152 12.55 3.53 -9.17
CA LEU A 152 11.88 2.29 -8.79
C LEU A 152 11.78 1.31 -9.98
N PHE A 153 11.52 1.81 -11.19
CA PHE A 153 11.57 1.00 -12.41
C PHE A 153 12.94 0.35 -12.59
N ILE A 154 14.04 1.10 -12.48
CA ILE A 154 15.40 0.55 -12.57
C ILE A 154 15.63 -0.52 -11.50
N ALA A 155 15.18 -0.29 -10.26
CA ALA A 155 15.31 -1.27 -9.19
C ALA A 155 14.53 -2.57 -9.49
N LEU A 156 13.32 -2.48 -10.03
CA LEU A 156 12.53 -3.65 -10.45
C LEU A 156 13.24 -4.43 -11.56
N ILE A 157 13.75 -3.75 -12.60
CA ILE A 157 14.48 -4.39 -13.69
C ILE A 157 15.70 -5.14 -13.17
N ILE A 158 16.49 -4.53 -12.27
CA ILE A 158 17.65 -5.17 -11.65
C ILE A 158 17.21 -6.39 -10.83
N GLY A 159 16.13 -6.26 -10.04
CA GLY A 159 15.58 -7.35 -9.24
C GLY A 159 15.11 -8.52 -10.10
N HIS A 160 14.34 -8.27 -11.15
CA HIS A 160 13.78 -9.31 -12.02
C HIS A 160 14.81 -9.90 -12.99
N PHE A 161 15.96 -9.25 -13.19
CA PHE A 161 17.09 -9.85 -13.92
C PHE A 161 17.55 -11.19 -13.33
N ILE A 162 17.25 -11.44 -12.04
CA ILE A 162 17.53 -12.69 -11.37
C ILE A 162 16.93 -13.91 -12.09
N TYR A 163 15.74 -13.79 -12.69
CA TYR A 163 15.11 -14.89 -13.43
C TYR A 163 15.93 -15.28 -14.67
N MET A 164 16.50 -14.29 -15.36
CA MET A 164 17.36 -14.54 -16.51
C MET A 164 18.69 -15.18 -16.07
N VAL A 165 19.31 -14.67 -14.99
CA VAL A 165 20.55 -15.24 -14.42
C VAL A 165 20.33 -16.69 -13.99
N ILE A 166 19.24 -16.97 -13.26
CA ILE A 166 18.87 -18.34 -12.87
C ILE A 166 18.73 -19.19 -14.12
N GLY A 167 17.94 -18.76 -15.12
CA GLY A 167 17.77 -19.48 -16.38
C GLY A 167 19.11 -19.85 -17.02
N LEU A 168 20.05 -18.91 -17.13
CA LEU A 168 21.38 -19.15 -17.70
C LEU A 168 22.18 -20.17 -16.88
N LEU A 169 22.11 -20.11 -15.55
CA LEU A 169 22.72 -21.12 -14.68
C LEU A 169 22.10 -22.50 -14.90
N LEU A 170 20.79 -22.58 -15.15
CA LEU A 170 20.11 -23.85 -15.42
C LEU A 170 20.52 -24.43 -16.77
N ARG A 171 20.64 -23.58 -17.79
CA ARG A 171 21.10 -23.98 -19.12
C ARG A 171 22.49 -24.63 -19.09
N ARG A 172 23.39 -24.15 -18.21
CA ARG A 172 24.71 -24.77 -18.01
C ARG A 172 24.62 -26.21 -17.50
N GLN A 173 23.59 -26.54 -16.72
CA GLN A 173 23.40 -27.89 -16.15
C GLN A 173 23.07 -28.97 -17.19
N ARG A 174 22.85 -28.59 -18.45
CA ARG A 174 22.75 -29.51 -19.60
C ARG A 174 24.03 -30.31 -19.84
N ASN A 175 25.20 -29.75 -19.48
CA ASN A 175 26.47 -30.43 -19.68
C ASN A 175 26.59 -31.67 -18.77
N THR A 176 26.49 -32.86 -19.34
CA THR A 176 26.57 -34.14 -18.61
C THR A 176 27.98 -34.50 -18.16
N ASP A 177 29.01 -33.84 -18.70
CA ASP A 177 30.39 -34.03 -18.28
C ASP A 177 30.69 -33.29 -16.97
N GLU A 178 30.05 -32.14 -16.78
CA GLU A 178 30.22 -31.32 -15.57
C GLU A 178 29.13 -31.58 -14.53
N TYR A 179 27.91 -31.91 -14.96
CA TYR A 179 26.74 -32.07 -14.08
C TYR A 179 26.19 -33.48 -14.06
N VAL A 180 25.90 -33.95 -12.86
CA VAL A 180 25.31 -35.25 -12.53
C VAL A 180 24.06 -35.04 -11.69
N ASP A 181 23.20 -36.04 -11.62
CA ASP A 181 21.99 -35.94 -10.82
C ASP A 181 22.24 -36.02 -9.31
N ASP A 182 21.27 -35.60 -8.51
CA ASP A 182 21.38 -35.56 -7.05
C ASP A 182 21.27 -36.93 -6.37
N VAL A 183 20.82 -37.94 -7.11
CA VAL A 183 20.72 -39.35 -6.71
C VAL A 183 21.80 -40.23 -7.35
N ASP A 184 22.71 -39.63 -8.11
CA ASP A 184 23.84 -40.32 -8.76
C ASP A 184 25.16 -40.03 -8.03
N ILE A 185 26.17 -40.89 -8.27
CA ILE A 185 27.48 -40.79 -7.62
C ILE A 185 28.26 -39.58 -8.16
N LYS A 186 28.76 -38.74 -7.24
CA LYS A 186 29.45 -37.49 -7.55
C LYS A 186 30.94 -37.72 -7.82
N ASN A 187 31.27 -38.21 -9.02
CA ASN A 187 32.66 -38.38 -9.47
C ASN A 187 33.32 -37.05 -9.87
N GLY A 188 33.40 -36.09 -8.93
CA GLY A 188 33.92 -34.73 -9.17
C GLY A 188 32.96 -33.80 -9.93
N LYS A 189 31.77 -34.29 -10.29
CA LYS A 189 30.72 -33.54 -11.01
C LYS A 189 29.82 -32.76 -10.05
N LYS A 190 29.27 -31.64 -10.53
CA LYS A 190 28.29 -30.80 -9.81
C LYS A 190 26.89 -31.42 -9.89
N THR A 191 26.03 -31.09 -8.93
CA THR A 191 24.65 -31.61 -8.91
C THR A 191 23.71 -30.77 -9.76
N ARG A 192 22.95 -31.41 -10.64
CA ARG A 192 21.82 -30.83 -11.38
C ARG A 192 20.62 -30.70 -10.44
N MET A 193 19.93 -29.57 -10.55
CA MET A 193 18.66 -29.38 -9.84
C MET A 193 17.52 -29.94 -10.70
N SER A 194 16.50 -30.50 -10.06
CA SER A 194 15.39 -31.17 -10.77
C SER A 194 14.34 -30.18 -11.26
N LEU A 195 13.57 -30.55 -12.30
CA LEU A 195 12.51 -29.71 -12.86
C LEU A 195 11.54 -29.20 -11.80
N VAL A 196 11.08 -30.08 -10.93
CA VAL A 196 10.14 -29.72 -9.86
C VAL A 196 10.75 -28.70 -8.90
N ARG A 197 12.02 -28.85 -8.51
CA ARG A 197 12.71 -27.87 -7.65
C ARG A 197 12.80 -26.50 -8.32
N PHE A 198 13.06 -26.46 -9.63
CA PHE A 198 13.06 -25.21 -10.38
C PHE A 198 11.70 -24.55 -10.38
N ILE A 199 10.64 -25.30 -10.67
CA ILE A 199 9.28 -24.77 -10.67
C ILE A 199 8.92 -24.23 -9.27
N THR A 200 9.24 -24.96 -8.20
CA THR A 200 8.99 -24.48 -6.84
C THR A 200 9.78 -23.21 -6.52
N LEU A 201 11.05 -23.12 -6.91
CA LEU A 201 11.86 -21.91 -6.74
C LEU A 201 11.28 -20.72 -7.51
N LEU A 202 10.89 -20.94 -8.78
CA LEU A 202 10.30 -19.91 -9.63
C LEU A 202 8.95 -19.45 -9.11
N LEU A 203 8.13 -20.33 -8.51
CA LEU A 203 6.88 -19.95 -7.87
C LEU A 203 7.13 -19.03 -6.67
N VAL A 204 8.07 -19.38 -5.78
CA VAL A 204 8.42 -18.55 -4.61
C VAL A 204 8.98 -17.20 -5.05
N LEU A 205 9.92 -17.19 -6.00
CA LEU A 205 10.47 -15.95 -6.53
C LEU A 205 9.41 -15.15 -7.29
N GLY A 206 8.52 -15.80 -8.04
CA GLY A 206 7.42 -15.15 -8.76
C GLY A 206 6.44 -14.43 -7.83
N LEU A 207 6.12 -15.02 -6.67
CA LEU A 207 5.33 -14.34 -5.64
C LEU A 207 6.05 -13.09 -5.10
N LEU A 208 7.37 -13.18 -4.88
CA LEU A 208 8.17 -12.03 -4.45
C LEU A 208 8.26 -10.94 -5.52
N GLY A 209 8.38 -11.30 -6.80
CA GLY A 209 8.35 -10.36 -7.92
C GLY A 209 6.98 -9.69 -8.09
N ALA A 210 5.89 -10.44 -7.95
CA ALA A 210 4.55 -9.85 -7.98
C ALA A 210 4.34 -8.87 -6.82
N PHE A 211 4.83 -9.23 -5.64
CA PHE A 211 4.79 -8.37 -4.46
C PHE A 211 5.65 -7.11 -4.64
N SER A 212 6.85 -7.20 -5.23
CA SER A 212 7.70 -6.03 -5.48
C SER A 212 7.07 -5.05 -6.46
N VAL A 213 6.47 -5.53 -7.56
CA VAL A 213 5.71 -4.69 -8.52
C VAL A 213 4.54 -4.00 -7.82
N ALA A 214 3.73 -4.75 -7.06
CA ALA A 214 2.59 -4.18 -6.33
C ALA A 214 3.04 -3.12 -5.30
N THR A 215 4.16 -3.37 -4.61
CA THR A 215 4.76 -2.43 -3.67
C THR A 215 5.25 -1.18 -4.38
N ALA A 216 5.90 -1.30 -5.55
CA ALA A 216 6.35 -0.15 -6.33
C ALA A 216 5.17 0.74 -6.77
N HIS A 217 4.08 0.14 -7.25
CA HIS A 217 2.85 0.88 -7.56
C HIS A 217 2.31 1.62 -6.33
N THR A 218 2.22 0.93 -5.19
CA THR A 218 1.70 1.51 -3.94
C THR A 218 2.60 2.65 -3.43
N MET A 219 3.92 2.45 -3.40
CA MET A 219 4.89 3.47 -2.98
C MET A 219 4.87 4.68 -3.91
N THR A 220 4.79 4.47 -5.22
CA THR A 220 4.77 5.59 -6.17
C THR A 220 3.48 6.39 -6.04
N ARG A 221 2.35 5.70 -5.88
CA ARG A 221 1.07 6.33 -5.56
C ARG A 221 1.15 7.12 -4.26
N TYR A 222 1.77 6.54 -3.23
CA TYR A 222 2.00 7.20 -1.95
C TYR A 222 2.85 8.46 -2.10
N ILE A 223 3.97 8.41 -2.83
CA ILE A 223 4.88 9.55 -3.01
C ILE A 223 4.17 10.65 -3.82
N TYR A 224 3.50 10.27 -4.91
CA TYR A 224 2.70 11.17 -5.70
C TYR A 224 1.64 11.88 -4.85
N LYS A 225 0.92 11.12 -4.01
CA LYS A 225 -0.01 11.66 -3.01
C LYS A 225 0.71 12.55 -1.99
N SER A 226 1.74 12.11 -1.30
CA SER A 226 2.46 12.94 -0.33
C SER A 226 2.92 14.28 -0.91
N ARG A 227 3.34 14.31 -2.18
CA ARG A 227 3.77 15.55 -2.87
C ARG A 227 2.61 16.40 -3.37
N ASN A 228 1.54 15.78 -3.87
CA ASN A 228 0.45 16.47 -4.59
C ASN A 228 -0.90 16.47 -3.84
N GLY A 229 -1.16 15.50 -2.96
CA GLY A 229 -2.16 15.57 -1.90
C GLY A 229 -2.19 14.44 -0.84
N SER A 230 -2.31 14.88 0.43
CA SER A 230 -2.62 14.08 1.64
C SER A 230 -1.49 13.23 2.26
N TYR A 231 -0.48 13.85 2.87
CA TYR A 231 0.14 13.31 4.10
C TYR A 231 0.31 14.46 5.10
N ASP A 232 -0.20 14.26 6.33
CA ASP A 232 -0.51 15.27 7.35
C ASP A 232 0.41 16.51 7.36
N LYS A 233 -0.11 17.56 6.75
CA LYS A 233 0.35 18.93 6.95
C LYS A 233 -0.59 19.52 8.00
N THR A 234 -0.05 19.96 9.13
CA THR A 234 -0.90 20.54 10.18
C THR A 234 -1.72 21.72 9.66
N ILE A 235 -2.81 22.04 10.35
CA ILE A 235 -3.61 23.25 10.09
C ILE A 235 -2.74 24.51 9.98
N ASP A 236 -1.65 24.57 10.75
CA ASP A 236 -0.65 25.64 10.71
C ASP A 236 0.13 25.68 9.39
N TYR A 237 0.48 24.51 8.84
CA TYR A 237 1.11 24.46 7.52
C TYR A 237 0.16 25.00 6.46
N PHE A 238 -1.12 24.63 6.49
CA PHE A 238 -2.13 25.18 5.57
C PHE A 238 -2.19 26.70 5.69
N LYS A 239 -2.35 27.21 6.92
CA LYS A 239 -2.40 28.66 7.21
C LYS A 239 -1.13 29.37 6.69
N SER A 240 0.06 28.80 6.88
CA SER A 240 1.33 29.37 6.41
C SER A 240 1.49 29.44 4.89
N LYS A 241 0.66 28.71 4.14
CA LYS A 241 0.71 28.63 2.67
C LYS A 241 -0.52 29.25 2.00
N ALA A 242 -1.40 29.87 2.76
CA ALA A 242 -2.52 30.63 2.21
C ALA A 242 -2.01 31.70 1.22
N THR A 243 -2.61 31.74 0.03
CA THR A 243 -2.22 32.61 -1.08
C THR A 243 -3.25 33.68 -1.39
N MET A 244 -4.44 33.60 -0.77
CA MET A 244 -5.57 34.51 -0.94
C MET A 244 -5.92 35.16 0.39
N SER A 245 -6.18 36.47 0.37
CA SER A 245 -6.67 37.20 1.52
C SER A 245 -8.15 36.93 1.76
N VAL A 246 -8.55 36.77 3.02
CA VAL A 246 -9.95 36.69 3.44
C VAL A 246 -10.14 37.68 4.59
N THR A 247 -11.16 38.51 4.48
CA THR A 247 -11.44 39.59 5.43
C THR A 247 -12.90 39.57 5.84
N SER A 248 -13.19 40.08 7.03
CA SER A 248 -14.56 40.23 7.53
C SER A 248 -14.65 41.47 8.42
N PRO A 249 -15.63 42.36 8.22
CA PRO A 249 -15.91 43.45 9.17
C PRO A 249 -16.50 42.93 10.48
N ASN A 250 -16.97 41.68 10.52
CA ASN A 250 -17.49 41.02 11.71
C ASN A 250 -16.41 40.38 12.58
N LEU A 251 -15.13 40.47 12.20
CA LEU A 251 -14.00 40.12 13.04
C LEU A 251 -13.29 41.39 13.49
N LYS A 252 -13.31 41.68 14.80
CA LYS A 252 -12.66 42.85 15.38
C LYS A 252 -11.70 42.42 16.48
N ASP A 253 -10.45 42.84 16.37
CA ASP A 253 -9.39 42.53 17.35
C ASP A 253 -9.28 41.02 17.66
N GLY A 254 -9.52 40.17 16.65
CA GLY A 254 -9.48 38.72 16.77
C GLY A 254 -10.73 38.08 17.37
N VAL A 255 -11.80 38.83 17.61
CA VAL A 255 -13.07 38.35 18.18
C VAL A 255 -14.21 38.50 17.19
N TRP A 256 -15.01 37.44 17.02
CA TRP A 256 -16.19 37.45 16.15
C TRP A 256 -17.35 38.22 16.79
N ASP A 257 -18.01 39.09 16.03
CA ASP A 257 -19.19 39.84 16.44
C ASP A 257 -20.31 38.89 16.90
N SER A 258 -20.97 39.19 18.02
CA SER A 258 -22.01 38.30 18.57
C SER A 258 -23.19 38.08 17.62
N VAL A 259 -23.46 39.00 16.68
CA VAL A 259 -24.54 38.86 15.69
C VAL A 259 -24.48 37.54 14.93
N ILE A 260 -23.27 36.99 14.73
CA ILE A 260 -23.08 35.78 13.94
C ILE A 260 -23.42 34.50 14.70
N THR A 261 -23.51 34.56 16.02
CA THR A 261 -23.56 33.38 16.89
C THR A 261 -24.97 32.82 17.02
N ASN A 262 -25.05 31.51 17.27
CA ASN A 262 -26.31 30.80 17.53
C ASN A 262 -26.54 30.69 19.05
N THR A 263 -26.47 31.83 19.75
CA THR A 263 -26.70 31.94 21.19
C THR A 263 -27.72 33.05 21.46
N ASP A 264 -28.14 33.22 22.72
CA ASP A 264 -29.07 34.28 23.12
C ASP A 264 -28.56 35.71 22.83
N ALA A 265 -27.23 35.86 22.66
CA ALA A 265 -26.57 37.14 22.35
C ALA A 265 -26.43 37.40 20.84
N GLY A 266 -26.78 36.42 20.01
CA GLY A 266 -26.58 36.44 18.57
C GLY A 266 -27.87 36.29 17.78
N SER A 267 -27.76 36.47 16.47
CA SER A 267 -28.88 36.35 15.53
C SER A 267 -28.66 35.25 14.50
N ASN A 268 -27.65 34.40 14.69
CA ASN A 268 -27.27 33.31 13.79
C ASN A 268 -27.18 33.76 12.31
N MET A 269 -26.56 34.91 12.09
CA MET A 269 -26.32 35.46 10.76
C MET A 269 -24.94 35.00 10.27
N SER A 270 -24.82 34.46 9.06
CA SER A 270 -23.52 34.15 8.50
C SER A 270 -22.67 35.44 8.41
N PRO A 271 -21.39 35.42 8.79
CA PRO A 271 -20.55 36.62 8.77
C PRO A 271 -20.42 37.16 7.34
N GLU A 272 -20.28 38.47 7.22
CA GLU A 272 -19.84 39.07 5.97
C GLU A 272 -18.39 38.67 5.72
N ILE A 273 -18.08 38.17 4.53
CA ILE A 273 -16.69 37.90 4.13
C ILE A 273 -16.41 38.47 2.75
N SER A 274 -15.19 38.97 2.57
CA SER A 274 -14.64 39.36 1.27
C SER A 274 -13.27 38.74 1.07
N PHE A 275 -13.01 38.24 -0.15
CA PHE A 275 -11.76 37.55 -0.48
C PHE A 275 -11.29 37.87 -1.90
N ASP A 276 -10.01 37.64 -2.19
CA ASP A 276 -9.44 38.05 -3.47
C ASP A 276 -10.04 37.25 -4.65
N LYS A 277 -10.23 37.95 -5.78
CA LYS A 277 -10.52 37.27 -7.04
C LYS A 277 -9.27 36.55 -7.54
N VAL A 278 -9.42 35.28 -7.94
CA VAL A 278 -8.30 34.44 -8.37
C VAL A 278 -8.43 34.18 -9.87
N GLU A 279 -7.38 34.46 -10.62
CA GLU A 279 -7.39 34.25 -12.07
C GLU A 279 -7.62 32.77 -12.42
N GLY A 280 -8.56 32.51 -13.32
CA GLY A 280 -8.96 31.16 -13.73
C GLY A 280 -9.92 30.44 -12.76
N ALA A 281 -10.24 31.04 -11.61
CA ALA A 281 -11.26 30.49 -10.72
C ALA A 281 -12.67 30.75 -11.26
N LYS A 282 -13.50 29.71 -11.30
CA LYS A 282 -14.91 29.78 -11.70
C LYS A 282 -15.87 29.61 -10.52
N TYR A 283 -15.40 29.00 -9.44
CA TYR A 283 -16.20 28.66 -8.27
C TYR A 283 -15.39 28.86 -6.99
N TYR A 284 -16.10 29.18 -5.92
CA TYR A 284 -15.56 29.26 -4.58
C TYR A 284 -16.31 28.33 -3.63
N VAL A 285 -15.55 27.74 -2.71
CA VAL A 285 -16.08 26.98 -1.58
C VAL A 285 -15.69 27.71 -0.31
N VAL A 286 -16.67 27.92 0.57
CA VAL A 286 -16.49 28.52 1.89
C VAL A 286 -16.83 27.46 2.93
N TYR A 287 -16.02 27.34 3.98
CA TYR A 287 -16.40 26.55 5.14
C TYR A 287 -15.84 27.15 6.43
N MET A 288 -16.52 26.92 7.55
CA MET A 288 -16.13 27.38 8.87
C MET A 288 -16.10 26.21 9.84
N VAL A 289 -15.04 26.15 10.65
CA VAL A 289 -14.88 25.12 11.69
C VAL A 289 -14.52 25.72 13.04
N ASP A 290 -14.95 25.07 14.10
CA ASP A 290 -14.47 25.29 15.47
C ASP A 290 -13.26 24.37 15.76
N GLU A 291 -12.07 24.94 15.69
CA GLU A 291 -10.80 24.24 15.94
C GLU A 291 -10.67 23.80 17.41
N SER A 292 -11.45 24.41 18.31
CA SER A 292 -11.49 24.06 19.74
C SER A 292 -12.48 22.92 20.05
N ALA A 293 -13.31 22.52 19.09
CA ALA A 293 -14.33 21.47 19.23
C ALA A 293 -14.18 20.36 18.18
N ASN A 294 -12.97 19.81 18.03
CA ASN A 294 -12.67 18.74 17.07
C ASN A 294 -13.04 19.09 15.62
N ASN A 295 -12.79 20.35 15.22
CA ASN A 295 -13.16 20.91 13.92
C ASN A 295 -14.66 20.82 13.64
N TRP A 296 -15.49 21.18 14.61
CA TRP A 296 -16.95 21.18 14.43
C TRP A 296 -17.36 22.08 13.28
N VAL A 297 -18.13 21.58 12.32
CA VAL A 297 -18.44 22.33 11.10
C VAL A 297 -19.65 23.25 11.29
N HIS A 298 -19.41 24.56 11.19
CA HIS A 298 -20.41 25.62 11.38
C HIS A 298 -20.94 26.22 10.08
N TRP A 299 -20.16 26.16 9.00
CA TRP A 299 -20.56 26.73 7.71
C TRP A 299 -20.05 25.87 6.56
N ILE A 300 -20.89 25.62 5.56
CA ILE A 300 -20.49 25.08 4.26
C ILE A 300 -21.25 25.80 3.14
N VAL A 301 -20.50 26.28 2.14
CA VAL A 301 -21.02 26.80 0.89
C VAL A 301 -20.22 26.26 -0.29
N THR A 302 -20.86 25.60 -1.25
CA THR A 302 -20.15 24.90 -2.35
C THR A 302 -20.41 25.46 -3.75
N ASN A 303 -21.23 26.51 -3.86
CA ASN A 303 -21.64 27.08 -5.14
C ASN A 303 -21.61 28.62 -5.11
N VAL A 304 -20.48 29.20 -4.73
CA VAL A 304 -20.26 30.66 -4.72
C VAL A 304 -19.54 31.08 -6.01
N ASP A 305 -20.08 32.05 -6.74
CA ASP A 305 -19.47 32.67 -7.92
C ASP A 305 -19.05 34.14 -7.69
N GLU A 306 -19.30 34.66 -6.49
CA GLU A 306 -18.96 36.00 -6.05
C GLU A 306 -17.79 36.00 -5.06
N THR A 307 -17.10 37.14 -4.91
CA THR A 307 -15.98 37.30 -3.98
C THR A 307 -16.34 37.95 -2.65
N THR A 308 -17.63 38.25 -2.47
CA THR A 308 -18.18 38.84 -1.25
C THR A 308 -19.48 38.14 -0.91
N LEU A 309 -19.61 37.72 0.35
CA LEU A 309 -20.87 37.22 0.91
C LEU A 309 -21.32 38.21 1.98
N PRO A 310 -22.55 38.75 1.89
CA PRO A 310 -23.03 39.74 2.87
C PRO A 310 -23.34 39.09 4.22
N LEU A 311 -23.35 39.90 5.27
CA LEU A 311 -23.88 39.49 6.58
C LEU A 311 -25.29 38.92 6.41
N GLY A 312 -25.57 37.77 7.04
CA GLY A 312 -26.90 37.16 7.01
C GLY A 312 -27.27 36.49 5.69
N ALA A 313 -26.31 36.28 4.77
CA ALA A 313 -26.51 35.57 3.51
C ALA A 313 -27.22 34.22 3.67
N ASN A 314 -27.02 33.49 4.78
CA ASN A 314 -27.73 32.25 5.10
C ASN A 314 -29.24 32.39 5.29
N LYS A 315 -29.73 33.57 5.66
CA LYS A 315 -31.16 33.84 5.93
C LYS A 315 -31.82 34.68 4.85
N ASP A 316 -31.02 35.41 4.09
CA ASP A 316 -31.49 36.30 3.04
C ASP A 316 -31.27 35.65 1.68
N LYS A 317 -30.14 35.94 1.03
CA LYS A 317 -29.84 35.55 -0.36
C LYS A 317 -29.90 34.03 -0.59
N TYR A 318 -29.51 33.23 0.41
CA TYR A 318 -29.38 31.77 0.28
C TYR A 318 -30.29 31.00 1.26
N ALA A 319 -31.38 31.62 1.74
CA ALA A 319 -32.29 31.02 2.70
C ALA A 319 -32.83 29.63 2.30
N GLU A 320 -33.00 29.40 1.00
CA GLU A 320 -33.55 28.17 0.42
C GLU A 320 -32.49 27.31 -0.30
N ASP A 321 -31.20 27.70 -0.27
CA ASP A 321 -30.13 26.96 -0.94
C ASP A 321 -29.57 25.86 -0.03
N ASN A 322 -29.86 24.60 -0.36
CA ASN A 322 -29.34 23.44 0.38
C ASN A 322 -27.81 23.30 0.32
N ASN A 323 -27.14 24.03 -0.58
CA ASN A 323 -25.68 24.12 -0.66
C ASN A 323 -25.11 25.24 0.22
N PHE A 324 -25.94 26.00 0.93
CA PHE A 324 -25.55 27.07 1.84
C PHE A 324 -26.07 26.74 3.25
N LYS A 325 -25.24 26.09 4.06
CA LYS A 325 -25.61 25.67 5.42
C LYS A 325 -24.80 26.42 6.45
N TYR A 326 -25.45 27.14 7.35
CA TYR A 326 -24.79 27.89 8.42
C TYR A 326 -25.51 27.72 9.76
N ILE A 327 -24.75 27.34 10.79
CA ILE A 327 -25.10 27.49 12.19
C ILE A 327 -23.89 28.15 12.84
N GLY A 328 -24.06 29.37 13.35
CA GLY A 328 -22.97 30.15 13.91
C GLY A 328 -22.42 29.61 15.22
N PRO A 329 -21.38 30.23 15.79
CA PRO A 329 -20.78 29.81 17.06
C PRO A 329 -21.81 29.59 18.18
N TYR A 330 -21.73 28.49 18.91
CA TYR A 330 -22.57 28.22 20.09
C TYR A 330 -21.80 27.48 21.21
N PRO A 331 -20.62 27.97 21.65
CA PRO A 331 -19.82 27.25 22.63
C PRO A 331 -20.59 27.08 23.95
N PRO A 332 -20.36 25.98 24.70
CA PRO A 332 -20.95 25.80 26.02
C PRO A 332 -20.58 26.96 26.96
N ALA A 333 -21.53 27.41 27.79
CA ALA A 333 -21.27 28.52 28.70
C ALA A 333 -20.12 28.18 29.67
N GLY A 334 -19.13 29.06 29.79
CA GLY A 334 -17.97 28.85 30.66
C GLY A 334 -16.91 27.87 30.14
N SER A 335 -17.03 27.38 28.90
CA SER A 335 -15.99 26.54 28.25
C SER A 335 -14.73 27.32 27.82
N GLY A 336 -14.77 28.65 27.91
CA GLY A 336 -13.68 29.54 27.52
C GLY A 336 -13.78 29.99 26.06
N ASN A 337 -12.65 30.43 25.51
CA ASN A 337 -12.58 30.88 24.13
C ASN A 337 -12.50 29.69 23.17
N HIS A 338 -13.44 29.64 22.24
CA HIS A 338 -13.40 28.74 21.09
C HIS A 338 -12.86 29.48 19.87
N THR A 339 -12.07 28.80 19.03
CA THR A 339 -11.45 29.37 17.83
C THR A 339 -12.20 28.92 16.58
N TYR A 340 -12.84 29.88 15.91
CA TYR A 340 -13.58 29.65 14.68
C TYR A 340 -12.79 30.19 13.49
N THR A 341 -12.51 29.30 12.55
CA THR A 341 -11.76 29.65 11.34
C THR A 341 -12.63 29.45 10.11
N ILE A 342 -12.76 30.51 9.32
CA ILE A 342 -13.38 30.49 8.00
C ILE A 342 -12.27 30.32 6.98
N TYR A 343 -12.53 29.47 6.01
CA TYR A 343 -11.61 29.15 4.95
C TYR A 343 -12.32 29.24 3.60
N VAL A 344 -11.59 29.69 2.59
CA VAL A 344 -12.13 29.91 1.25
C VAL A 344 -11.20 29.28 0.22
N TYR A 345 -11.77 28.52 -0.71
CA TYR A 345 -11.06 27.89 -1.83
C TYR A 345 -11.51 28.46 -3.16
N ALA A 346 -10.56 28.85 -4.00
CA ALA A 346 -10.81 29.25 -5.38
C ALA A 346 -10.56 28.06 -6.32
N MET A 347 -11.53 27.69 -7.15
CA MET A 347 -11.50 26.44 -7.92
C MET A 347 -11.70 26.66 -9.43
N LYS A 348 -11.03 25.82 -10.23
CA LYS A 348 -11.18 25.80 -11.70
C LYS A 348 -12.57 25.33 -12.13
N ASP A 349 -13.10 24.31 -11.47
CA ASP A 349 -14.39 23.69 -11.77
C ASP A 349 -15.15 23.30 -10.49
N LYS A 350 -16.45 22.98 -10.63
CA LYS A 350 -17.33 22.60 -9.50
C LYS A 350 -16.79 21.37 -8.75
N PRO A 351 -16.95 21.33 -7.42
CA PRO A 351 -16.61 20.14 -6.65
C PRO A 351 -17.56 18.99 -7.01
N ASP A 352 -17.16 17.74 -6.76
CA ASP A 352 -17.99 16.58 -7.06
C ASP A 352 -19.30 16.64 -6.25
N SER A 353 -20.43 16.69 -6.96
CA SER A 353 -21.79 16.75 -6.42
C SER A 353 -22.21 15.48 -5.66
N SER A 354 -21.45 14.39 -5.77
CA SER A 354 -21.67 13.17 -4.99
C SER A 354 -21.02 13.20 -3.60
N THR A 355 -20.21 14.22 -3.31
CA THR A 355 -19.60 14.39 -2.00
C THR A 355 -20.63 14.97 -1.03
N GLU A 356 -21.18 14.12 -0.17
CA GLU A 356 -21.97 14.56 0.97
C GLU A 356 -21.02 15.21 1.99
N TYR A 357 -21.27 16.48 2.32
CA TYR A 357 -20.52 17.19 3.35
C TYR A 357 -21.26 17.11 4.67
N GLN A 358 -20.58 16.60 5.70
CA GLN A 358 -21.05 16.64 7.08
C GLN A 358 -21.20 18.09 7.54
N PHE A 359 -22.22 18.34 8.35
CA PHE A 359 -22.59 19.67 8.79
C PHE A 359 -23.16 19.59 10.20
N ASP A 360 -22.76 20.53 11.06
CA ASP A 360 -23.13 20.57 12.47
C ASP A 360 -22.72 19.31 13.25
N GLU A 361 -21.54 18.80 12.92
CA GLU A 361 -20.90 17.66 13.58
C GLU A 361 -19.37 17.78 13.47
N PRO A 362 -18.59 17.02 14.25
CA PRO A 362 -17.14 17.02 14.14
C PRO A 362 -16.70 16.45 12.80
N PHE A 363 -16.06 17.27 11.93
CA PHE A 363 -15.60 16.78 10.64
C PHE A 363 -14.51 17.65 10.00
N LEU A 364 -13.64 17.00 9.22
CA LEU A 364 -12.60 17.51 8.30
C LEU A 364 -11.92 18.84 8.67
N THR A 365 -10.60 18.80 8.81
CA THR A 365 -9.79 20.02 8.82
C THR A 365 -9.83 20.71 7.46
N GLY A 366 -9.33 21.95 7.41
CA GLY A 366 -9.12 22.59 6.12
C GLY A 366 -8.19 21.86 5.17
N MET A 367 -7.18 21.21 5.72
CA MET A 367 -6.33 20.33 4.94
C MET A 367 -7.14 19.23 4.26
N ASP A 368 -8.00 18.53 5.01
CA ASP A 368 -8.76 17.40 4.48
C ASP A 368 -9.76 17.85 3.42
N MET A 369 -10.41 18.99 3.65
CA MET A 369 -11.30 19.62 2.67
C MET A 369 -10.55 19.90 1.37
N TYR A 370 -9.37 20.55 1.44
CA TYR A 370 -8.54 20.84 0.28
C TYR A 370 -8.09 19.57 -0.45
N TYR A 371 -7.39 18.65 0.20
CA TYR A 371 -6.72 17.55 -0.50
C TYR A 371 -7.63 16.37 -0.84
N SER A 372 -8.59 16.05 0.04
CA SER A 372 -9.38 14.83 -0.07
C SER A 372 -10.71 15.05 -0.78
N ARG A 373 -11.22 16.30 -0.83
CA ARG A 373 -12.52 16.62 -1.43
C ARG A 373 -12.41 17.57 -2.63
N LEU A 374 -11.72 18.69 -2.48
CA LEU A 374 -11.82 19.79 -3.45
C LEU A 374 -10.76 19.79 -4.53
N ASN A 375 -9.53 19.36 -4.24
CA ASN A 375 -8.41 19.41 -5.18
C ASN A 375 -8.44 18.32 -6.27
N ILE A 376 -9.49 17.47 -6.28
CA ILE A 376 -9.73 16.42 -7.27
C ILE A 376 -10.81 16.95 -8.26
N SER A 377 -10.56 16.91 -9.57
CA SER A 377 -11.53 17.41 -10.56
C SER A 377 -12.59 16.35 -10.94
N LYS A 378 -13.80 16.79 -11.30
CA LYS A 378 -14.96 15.95 -11.71
C LYS A 378 -14.75 15.15 -13.01
N TYR A 379 -13.81 15.55 -13.88
CA TYR A 379 -13.66 14.97 -15.23
C TYR A 379 -12.30 14.32 -15.51
N GLY A 380 -11.38 14.35 -14.55
CA GLY A 380 -10.14 13.58 -14.57
C GLY A 380 -10.30 12.35 -13.70
N LYS A 381 -9.66 11.24 -14.06
CA LYS A 381 -9.59 10.01 -13.24
C LYS A 381 -9.27 10.39 -11.78
N ILE A 382 -9.68 9.58 -10.79
CA ILE A 382 -9.46 9.72 -9.32
C ILE A 382 -8.04 10.15 -8.84
N ASN A 383 -7.07 10.29 -9.74
CA ASN A 383 -5.68 10.70 -9.51
C ASN A 383 -5.27 12.04 -10.21
N GLU A 384 -6.18 12.80 -10.82
CA GLU A 384 -5.90 14.12 -11.43
C GLU A 384 -6.19 15.25 -10.44
N TYR A 385 -5.13 15.68 -9.74
CA TYR A 385 -5.13 16.80 -8.80
C TYR A 385 -5.03 18.15 -9.53
N GLY A 386 -5.37 19.25 -8.83
CA GLY A 386 -5.14 20.62 -9.30
C GLY A 386 -6.41 21.38 -9.68
N ASN A 387 -7.54 21.03 -9.06
CA ASN A 387 -8.79 21.78 -9.18
C ASN A 387 -8.77 23.07 -8.34
N VAL A 388 -8.10 23.07 -7.18
CA VAL A 388 -7.97 24.28 -6.35
C VAL A 388 -6.79 25.11 -6.86
N LEU A 389 -7.04 26.40 -7.12
CA LEU A 389 -6.06 27.36 -7.64
C LEU A 389 -5.37 28.15 -6.52
N ALA A 390 -6.14 28.54 -5.52
CA ALA A 390 -5.69 29.32 -4.38
C ALA A 390 -6.63 29.09 -3.20
N TYR A 391 -6.16 29.44 -2.01
CA TYR A 391 -6.94 29.34 -0.78
C TYR A 391 -6.51 30.40 0.23
N GLY A 392 -7.45 30.72 1.10
CA GLY A 392 -7.30 31.72 2.14
C GLY A 392 -8.06 31.33 3.39
N TYR A 393 -7.78 32.03 4.49
CA TYR A 393 -8.49 31.82 5.74
C TYR A 393 -8.55 33.11 6.56
N ILE A 394 -9.48 33.15 7.50
CA ILE A 394 -9.57 34.15 8.56
C ILE A 394 -10.02 33.45 9.84
N SER A 395 -9.38 33.79 10.97
CA SER A 395 -9.54 33.09 12.24
C SER A 395 -9.85 34.09 13.35
N GLY A 396 -10.78 33.73 14.23
CA GLY A 396 -11.17 34.55 15.37
C GLY A 396 -11.75 33.72 16.49
N THR A 397 -11.92 34.31 17.67
CA THR A 397 -12.48 33.65 18.84
C THR A 397 -13.90 34.12 19.15
N TYR A 398 -14.63 33.27 19.86
CA TYR A 398 -15.85 33.64 20.56
C TYR A 398 -15.98 32.80 21.83
N SER A 399 -16.57 33.38 22.87
CA SER A 399 -16.84 32.72 24.15
C SER A 399 -18.21 33.13 24.66
N ARG A 400 -18.82 32.25 25.47
CA ARG A 400 -20.09 32.49 26.13
C ARG A 400 -19.96 32.56 27.65
#